data_AF-A0A397SM87-F1
#
_entry.id   AF-A0A397SM87-F1
#
_cell.length_a   1.000
_cell.length_b   1.000
_cell.length_c   1.000
_cell.angle_alpha   90.00
_cell.angle_beta   90.00
_cell.angle_gamma   90.00
#
_symmetry.space_group_name_H-M   'P 1'
#
loop_
_entity.id
_entity.type
_entity.pdbx_description
1 polymer ?
#
loop_
_entity_poly.entity_id
_entity_poly.type
_entity_poly.pdbx_seq_one_letter_code
_entity_poly.pdbx_strand_id
1 'polypeptide(L)'
;MASRTIEKLFKENHSIKELHLNGDNERRFGPSLGANLLGLKENDTLEKLNITGNSIGDQGARIISEVLKSNIKLRSLDCDENEIGIEGYYSIHQVFSTGLNTTLHRFTYPTQDLETFNENIDANQRFGTIKRNMMEKEKQKDNLFQIVNEIMKLVKKFENNYSNSLEY
;
A
#
# COMPACT_ATOMS: atom_id res chain seq x y z
N MET A 1 -28.20 -3.41 -7.75
CA MET A 1 -29.14 -2.27 -7.53
C MET A 1 -28.57 -1.22 -6.57
N ALA A 2 -27.97 -1.59 -5.44
CA ALA A 2 -27.42 -0.64 -4.45
C ALA A 2 -26.43 0.41 -5.02
N SER A 3 -25.52 0.02 -5.94
CA SER A 3 -24.54 0.94 -6.51
C SER A 3 -25.18 2.15 -7.23
N ARG A 4 -26.23 1.92 -8.04
CA ARG A 4 -26.92 3.00 -8.76
C ARG A 4 -27.67 3.94 -7.83
N THR A 5 -28.14 3.43 -6.68
CA THR A 5 -28.87 4.25 -5.70
C THR A 5 -27.94 5.24 -4.99
N ILE A 6 -26.72 4.81 -4.65
CA ILE A 6 -25.74 5.68 -3.96
C ILE A 6 -25.17 6.73 -4.93
N GLU A 7 -24.87 6.36 -6.17
CA GLU A 7 -24.43 7.33 -7.18
C GLU A 7 -25.48 8.44 -7.38
N LYS A 8 -26.76 8.07 -7.50
CA LYS A 8 -27.87 9.04 -7.57
C LYS A 8 -28.01 9.87 -6.31
N LEU A 9 -27.82 9.28 -5.12
CA LEU A 9 -27.81 10.03 -3.87
C LEU A 9 -26.76 11.14 -3.92
N PHE A 10 -25.54 10.83 -4.37
CA PHE A 10 -24.50 11.85 -4.51
C PHE A 10 -24.80 12.86 -5.60
N LYS A 11 -25.29 12.44 -6.77
CA LYS A 11 -25.49 13.32 -7.91
C LYS A 11 -26.74 14.21 -7.80
N GLU A 12 -27.86 13.65 -7.36
CA GLU A 12 -29.19 14.26 -7.47
C GLU A 12 -29.71 14.83 -6.13
N ASN A 13 -29.06 14.54 -4.99
CA ASN A 13 -29.49 15.09 -3.71
C ASN A 13 -28.89 16.47 -3.44
N HIS A 14 -29.76 17.48 -3.41
CA HIS A 14 -29.40 18.88 -3.15
C HIS A 14 -29.95 19.39 -1.81
N SER A 15 -30.11 18.51 -0.82
CA SER A 15 -30.68 18.85 0.50
C SER A 15 -29.78 18.44 1.66
N ILE A 16 -29.03 17.34 1.49
CA ILE A 16 -28.14 16.81 2.51
C ILE A 16 -26.86 17.63 2.52
N LYS A 17 -26.47 18.05 3.73
CA LYS A 17 -25.20 18.76 3.99
C LYS A 17 -24.15 17.90 4.66
N GLU A 18 -24.57 16.86 5.36
CA GLU A 18 -23.70 15.96 6.10
C GLU A 18 -24.19 14.53 5.93
N LEU A 19 -23.28 13.64 5.51
CA LEU A 19 -23.59 12.24 5.23
C LEU A 19 -22.52 11.33 5.81
N HIS A 20 -22.97 10.32 6.54
CA HIS A 20 -22.13 9.28 7.13
C HIS A 20 -22.46 7.94 6.48
N LEU A 21 -21.48 7.35 5.82
CA LEU A 21 -21.53 6.05 5.14
C LEU A 21 -20.40 5.16 5.65
N ASN A 22 -19.99 5.31 6.90
CA ASN A 22 -18.92 4.51 7.49
C ASN A 22 -19.27 3.01 7.41
N GLY A 23 -18.31 2.21 6.96
CA GLY A 23 -18.39 0.77 6.95
C GLY A 23 -17.91 0.19 8.28
N ASP A 24 -18.34 -1.04 8.57
CA ASP A 24 -17.81 -1.86 9.66
C ASP A 24 -17.23 -3.18 9.11
N ASN A 25 -16.72 -4.04 9.99
CA ASN A 25 -16.08 -5.30 9.58
C ASN A 25 -17.03 -6.30 8.88
N GLU A 26 -18.34 -6.15 9.02
CA GLU A 26 -19.34 -7.03 8.41
C GLU A 26 -20.07 -6.38 7.22
N ARG A 27 -20.05 -5.05 7.12
CA ARG A 27 -20.83 -4.26 6.17
C ARG A 27 -19.98 -3.13 5.59
N ARG A 28 -19.36 -3.42 4.44
CA ARG A 28 -18.62 -2.44 3.63
C ARG A 28 -19.29 -2.28 2.28
N PHE A 29 -19.29 -1.06 1.75
CA PHE A 29 -19.72 -0.83 0.36
C PHE A 29 -18.67 -1.28 -0.66
N GLY A 30 -17.41 -1.42 -0.24
CA GLY A 30 -16.31 -1.86 -1.09
C GLY A 30 -15.96 -0.87 -2.21
N PRO A 31 -15.25 -1.34 -3.25
CA PRO A 31 -14.84 -0.52 -4.39
C PRO A 31 -16.00 0.19 -5.11
N SER A 32 -17.22 -0.33 -4.99
CA SER A 32 -18.42 0.28 -5.59
C SER A 32 -18.70 1.67 -5.02
N LEU A 33 -18.43 1.92 -3.73
CA LEU A 33 -18.57 3.25 -3.14
C LEU A 33 -17.61 4.23 -3.79
N GLY A 34 -16.34 3.83 -3.98
CA GLY A 34 -15.34 4.63 -4.67
C GLY A 34 -15.81 5.10 -6.05
N ALA A 35 -16.43 4.20 -6.84
CA ALA A 35 -17.01 4.57 -8.14
C ALA A 35 -18.17 5.56 -8.00
N ASN A 36 -19.07 5.35 -7.04
CA ASN A 36 -20.25 6.20 -6.85
C ASN A 36 -19.89 7.63 -6.42
N LEU A 37 -18.70 7.87 -5.82
CA LEU A 37 -18.24 9.21 -5.44
C LEU A 37 -18.12 10.16 -6.62
N LEU A 38 -18.06 9.67 -7.87
CA LEU A 38 -18.10 10.53 -9.07
C LEU A 38 -19.33 11.43 -9.11
N GLY A 39 -20.46 11.00 -8.55
CA GLY A 39 -21.69 11.81 -8.48
C GLY A 39 -21.47 13.12 -7.70
N LEU A 40 -20.51 13.17 -6.80
CA LEU A 40 -20.17 14.39 -6.05
C LEU A 40 -19.65 15.51 -6.94
N LYS A 41 -19.20 15.24 -8.18
CA LYS A 41 -18.82 16.32 -9.11
C LYS A 41 -19.98 17.27 -9.42
N GLU A 42 -21.21 16.76 -9.36
CA GLU A 42 -22.44 17.53 -9.62
C GLU A 42 -23.15 17.95 -8.32
N ASN A 43 -22.75 17.40 -7.17
CA ASN A 43 -23.34 17.74 -5.89
C ASN A 43 -22.92 19.14 -5.43
N ASP A 44 -23.90 20.00 -5.13
CA ASP A 44 -23.65 21.37 -4.73
C ASP A 44 -24.04 21.71 -3.28
N THR A 45 -24.45 20.72 -2.48
CA THR A 45 -24.93 20.92 -1.10
C THR A 45 -24.18 20.16 -0.02
N LEU A 46 -23.55 19.03 -0.36
CA LEU A 46 -22.85 18.20 0.62
C LEU A 46 -21.56 18.89 1.08
N GLU A 47 -21.50 19.19 2.36
CA GLU A 47 -20.38 19.88 3.01
C GLU A 47 -19.50 18.90 3.80
N LYS A 48 -20.04 17.80 4.32
CA LYS A 48 -19.28 16.81 5.09
C LYS A 48 -19.62 15.39 4.68
N LEU A 49 -18.59 14.59 4.46
CA LEU A 49 -18.72 13.19 4.09
C LEU A 49 -17.78 12.32 4.93
N ASN A 50 -18.35 11.29 5.55
CA ASN A 50 -17.58 10.23 6.20
C ASN A 50 -17.81 8.91 5.45
N ILE A 51 -16.73 8.33 4.94
CA ILE A 51 -16.70 7.04 4.23
C ILE A 51 -15.68 6.08 4.85
N THR A 52 -15.26 6.29 6.10
CA THR A 52 -14.30 5.44 6.80
C THR A 52 -14.71 3.96 6.78
N GLY A 53 -13.76 3.04 6.69
CA GLY A 53 -14.05 1.60 6.88
C GLY A 53 -14.66 0.88 5.68
N ASN A 54 -14.49 1.38 4.44
CA ASN A 54 -15.22 0.87 3.27
C ASN A 54 -14.41 0.09 2.24
N SER A 55 -13.10 -0.11 2.44
CA SER A 55 -12.25 -0.84 1.48
C SER A 55 -12.39 -0.34 0.03
N ILE A 56 -12.38 0.98 -0.18
CA ILE A 56 -12.50 1.55 -1.54
C ILE A 56 -11.20 1.42 -2.37
N GLY A 57 -10.05 1.24 -1.68
CA GLY A 57 -8.73 1.05 -2.27
C GLY A 57 -8.17 2.27 -3.03
N ASP A 58 -6.98 2.10 -3.61
CA ASP A 58 -6.29 3.14 -4.40
C ASP A 58 -7.10 3.65 -5.58
N GLN A 59 -7.94 2.81 -6.20
CA GLN A 59 -8.83 3.25 -7.28
C GLN A 59 -9.89 4.23 -6.77
N GLY A 60 -10.48 3.96 -5.59
CA GLY A 60 -11.38 4.89 -4.92
C GLY A 60 -10.68 6.22 -4.58
N ALA A 61 -9.43 6.16 -4.10
CA ALA A 61 -8.63 7.35 -3.81
C ALA A 61 -8.34 8.21 -5.05
N ARG A 62 -8.05 7.58 -6.20
CA ARG A 62 -7.92 8.31 -7.49
C ARG A 62 -9.21 9.01 -7.87
N ILE A 63 -10.36 8.36 -7.69
CA ILE A 63 -11.65 8.98 -7.95
C ILE A 63 -11.91 10.15 -6.99
N ILE A 64 -11.60 10.01 -5.71
CA ILE A 64 -11.64 11.12 -4.74
C ILE A 64 -10.81 12.30 -5.24
N SER A 65 -9.58 12.05 -5.72
CA SER A 65 -8.72 13.12 -6.27
C SER A 65 -9.37 13.84 -7.45
N GLU A 66 -10.03 13.11 -8.34
CA GLU A 66 -10.74 13.67 -9.50
C GLU A 66 -11.99 14.46 -9.09
N VAL A 67 -12.71 14.00 -8.07
CA VAL A 67 -13.87 14.69 -7.50
C VAL A 67 -13.44 15.99 -6.84
N LEU A 68 -12.38 15.98 -6.04
CA LEU A 68 -11.88 17.15 -5.33
C LEU A 68 -11.40 18.25 -6.28
N LYS A 69 -10.88 17.91 -7.47
CA LYS A 69 -10.50 18.93 -8.47
C LYS A 69 -11.68 19.78 -8.97
N SER A 70 -12.91 19.27 -8.91
CA SER A 70 -14.10 19.96 -9.44
C SER A 70 -15.13 20.34 -8.37
N ASN A 71 -15.25 19.57 -7.29
CA ASN A 71 -16.21 19.85 -6.23
C ASN A 71 -15.72 21.01 -5.35
N ILE A 72 -16.51 22.08 -5.28
CA ILE A 72 -16.22 23.30 -4.52
C ILE A 72 -17.06 23.45 -3.23
N LYS A 73 -17.81 22.42 -2.86
CA LYS A 73 -18.81 22.45 -1.77
C LYS A 73 -18.45 21.60 -0.58
N LEU A 74 -17.75 20.49 -0.81
CA LEU A 74 -17.24 19.66 0.26
C LEU A 74 -16.23 20.46 1.10
N ARG A 75 -16.39 20.40 2.42
CA ARG A 75 -15.56 21.06 3.43
C ARG A 75 -14.81 20.05 4.29
N SER A 76 -15.38 18.86 4.47
CA SER A 76 -14.84 17.78 5.29
C SER A 76 -14.95 16.43 4.59
N LEU A 77 -13.86 15.66 4.58
CA LEU A 77 -13.83 14.28 4.11
C LEU A 77 -13.04 13.39 5.08
N ASP A 78 -13.72 12.38 5.62
CA ASP A 78 -13.12 11.30 6.40
C ASP A 78 -13.08 10.02 5.56
N CYS A 79 -11.89 9.51 5.29
CA CYS A 79 -11.67 8.35 4.42
C CYS A 79 -10.56 7.41 4.92
N ASP A 80 -10.31 7.34 6.22
CA ASP A 80 -9.39 6.34 6.80
C ASP A 80 -10.00 4.92 6.73
N GLU A 81 -9.23 3.88 7.06
CA GLU A 81 -9.66 2.47 7.04
C GLU A 81 -10.30 2.04 5.70
N ASN A 82 -9.73 2.52 4.60
CA ASN A 82 -10.26 2.33 3.25
C ASN A 82 -9.32 1.53 2.35
N GLU A 83 -8.26 0.95 2.91
CA GLU A 83 -7.22 0.21 2.19
C GLU A 83 -6.52 1.11 1.14
N ILE A 84 -6.37 2.41 1.45
CA ILE A 84 -5.69 3.39 0.61
C ILE A 84 -4.18 3.28 0.83
N GLY A 85 -3.45 2.78 -0.18
CA GLY A 85 -2.00 2.72 -0.17
C GLY A 85 -1.33 4.07 -0.47
N ILE A 86 0.00 4.05 -0.52
CA ILE A 86 0.82 5.24 -0.79
C ILE A 86 0.44 5.92 -2.11
N GLU A 87 0.14 5.14 -3.15
CA GLU A 87 -0.21 5.67 -4.48
C GLU A 87 -1.57 6.37 -4.49
N GLY A 88 -2.57 5.77 -3.83
CA GLY A 88 -3.88 6.39 -3.64
C GLY A 88 -3.80 7.67 -2.81
N TYR A 89 -3.04 7.63 -1.71
CA TYR A 89 -2.80 8.80 -0.87
C TYR A 89 -2.11 9.92 -1.65
N TYR A 90 -1.05 9.61 -2.40
CA TYR A 90 -0.31 10.60 -3.20
C TYR A 90 -1.22 11.30 -4.22
N SER A 91 -2.13 10.55 -4.83
CA SER A 91 -3.11 11.09 -5.79
C SER A 91 -4.00 12.17 -5.15
N ILE A 92 -4.48 11.94 -3.92
CA ILE A 92 -5.28 12.91 -3.18
C ILE A 92 -4.41 14.09 -2.72
N HIS A 93 -3.25 13.81 -2.13
CA HIS A 93 -2.32 14.84 -1.66
C HIS A 93 -1.90 15.83 -2.75
N GLN A 94 -1.69 15.35 -3.98
CA GLN A 94 -1.35 16.18 -5.12
C GLN A 94 -2.39 17.28 -5.39
N VAL A 95 -3.68 17.01 -5.15
CA VAL A 95 -4.75 18.01 -5.34
C VAL A 95 -4.58 19.19 -4.40
N PHE A 96 -4.19 18.94 -3.15
CA PHE A 96 -3.97 19.99 -2.16
C PHE A 96 -2.64 20.71 -2.38
N SER A 97 -1.56 19.98 -2.66
CA SER A 97 -0.23 20.58 -2.84
C SER A 97 -0.14 21.49 -4.08
N THR A 98 -0.96 21.23 -5.10
CA THR A 98 -1.07 22.04 -6.31
C THR A 98 -2.13 23.14 -6.22
N GLY A 99 -2.89 23.21 -5.13
CA GLY A 99 -3.96 24.19 -4.94
C GLY A 99 -5.18 23.97 -5.84
N LEU A 100 -5.36 22.77 -6.41
CA LEU A 100 -6.50 22.44 -7.26
C LEU A 100 -7.83 22.36 -6.49
N ASN A 101 -7.78 22.11 -5.17
CA ASN A 101 -8.92 22.27 -4.28
C ASN A 101 -8.54 23.21 -3.13
N THR A 102 -9.30 24.29 -2.98
CA THR A 102 -9.14 25.30 -1.92
C THR A 102 -10.30 25.31 -0.94
N THR A 103 -11.21 24.34 -1.05
CA THR A 103 -12.52 24.37 -0.39
C THR A 103 -12.67 23.27 0.66
N LEU A 104 -11.91 22.19 0.57
CA LEU A 104 -11.82 21.17 1.60
C LEU A 104 -10.85 21.65 2.67
N HIS A 105 -11.35 21.85 3.90
CA HIS A 105 -10.56 22.37 5.02
C HIS A 105 -10.22 21.29 6.04
N ARG A 106 -10.97 20.17 6.02
CA ARG A 106 -10.74 19.01 6.87
C ARG A 106 -10.62 17.77 5.99
N PHE A 107 -9.46 17.14 6.02
CA PHE A 107 -9.19 15.87 5.37
C PHE A 107 -8.49 14.97 6.39
N THR A 108 -9.07 13.82 6.67
CA THR A 108 -8.43 12.84 7.56
C THR A 108 -7.33 12.12 6.80
N TYR A 109 -6.11 12.21 7.31
CA TYR A 109 -4.97 11.47 6.80
C TYR A 109 -5.24 9.97 7.03
N PRO A 110 -5.14 9.10 6.01
CA PRO A 110 -5.46 7.68 6.16
C PRO A 110 -4.33 6.95 6.93
N THR A 111 -4.19 7.28 8.20
CA THR A 111 -3.10 6.82 9.08
C THR A 111 -3.12 5.32 9.24
N GLN A 112 -4.29 4.72 9.42
CA GLN A 112 -4.41 3.28 9.62
C GLN A 112 -4.08 2.51 8.34
N ASP A 113 -4.49 3.04 7.19
CA ASP A 113 -4.18 2.41 5.90
C ASP A 113 -2.67 2.44 5.63
N LEU A 114 -2.00 3.57 5.92
CA LEU A 114 -0.55 3.72 5.72
C LEU A 114 0.27 2.94 6.75
N GLU A 115 -0.18 2.84 8.00
CA GLU A 115 0.44 2.00 9.03
C GLU A 115 0.35 0.51 8.65
N THR A 116 -0.84 0.05 8.24
CA THR A 116 -1.05 -1.32 7.78
C THR A 116 -0.20 -1.63 6.53
N PHE A 117 -0.04 -0.67 5.61
CA PHE A 117 0.83 -0.83 4.45
C PHE A 117 2.31 -0.94 4.84
N ASN A 118 2.78 -0.12 5.79
CA ASN A 118 4.14 -0.18 6.32
C ASN A 118 4.43 -1.49 7.06
N GLU A 119 3.50 -2.01 7.86
CA GLU A 119 3.65 -3.32 8.51
C GLU A 119 3.76 -4.45 7.49
N ASN A 120 3.01 -4.37 6.38
CA ASN A 120 3.11 -5.33 5.28
C ASN A 120 4.43 -5.20 4.49
N ILE A 121 4.97 -4.00 4.32
CA ILE A 121 6.32 -3.81 3.75
C ILE A 121 7.39 -4.32 4.70
N ASP A 122 7.32 -4.00 5.99
CA ASP A 122 8.30 -4.43 6.99
C ASP A 122 8.30 -5.95 7.16
N ALA A 123 7.13 -6.59 7.16
CA ALA A 123 7.03 -8.05 7.17
C ALA A 123 7.65 -8.64 5.89
N ASN A 124 7.23 -8.20 4.70
CA ASN A 124 7.70 -8.76 3.44
C ASN A 124 9.19 -8.45 3.15
N GLN A 125 9.69 -7.27 3.52
CA GLN A 125 11.11 -6.91 3.42
C GLN A 125 11.96 -7.61 4.46
N ARG A 126 11.50 -7.77 5.72
CA ARG A 126 12.25 -8.55 6.73
C ARG A 126 12.39 -10.00 6.28
N PHE A 127 11.31 -10.65 5.87
CA PHE A 127 11.39 -12.04 5.39
C PHE A 127 12.26 -12.16 4.13
N GLY A 128 12.14 -11.23 3.17
CA GLY A 128 12.98 -11.21 1.97
C GLY A 128 14.47 -11.00 2.27
N THR A 129 14.80 -10.07 3.16
CA THR A 129 16.18 -9.75 3.55
C THR A 129 16.80 -10.85 4.40
N ILE A 130 16.06 -11.39 5.37
CA ILE A 130 16.50 -12.53 6.18
C ILE A 130 16.77 -13.74 5.29
N LYS A 131 15.86 -14.06 4.36
CA LYS A 131 16.03 -15.17 3.41
C LYS A 131 17.26 -14.98 2.52
N ARG A 132 17.49 -13.76 1.99
CA ARG A 132 18.68 -13.42 1.19
C ARG A 132 19.98 -13.61 1.98
N ASN A 133 20.03 -13.07 3.20
CA ASN A 133 21.20 -13.17 4.08
C ASN A 133 21.49 -14.63 4.49
N MET A 134 20.46 -15.45 4.71
CA MET A 134 20.64 -16.89 4.98
C MET A 134 21.25 -17.62 3.77
N MET A 135 20.73 -17.39 2.55
CA MET A 135 21.26 -18.01 1.33
C MET A 135 22.71 -17.60 1.02
N GLU A 136 23.08 -16.34 1.29
CA GLU A 136 24.46 -15.87 1.14
C GLU A 136 25.42 -16.53 2.13
N LYS A 137 25.03 -16.68 3.39
CA LYS A 137 25.83 -17.41 4.39
C LYS A 137 26.01 -18.88 4.01
N GLU A 138 24.99 -19.52 3.44
CA GLU A 138 25.05 -20.91 2.98
C GLU A 138 26.03 -21.07 1.81
N LYS A 139 25.96 -20.19 0.80
CA LYS A 139 26.95 -20.16 -0.30
C LYS A 139 28.38 -19.94 0.17
N GLN A 140 28.60 -19.06 1.15
CA GLN A 140 29.93 -18.83 1.72
C GLN A 140 30.47 -20.08 2.42
N LYS A 141 29.60 -20.81 3.13
CA LYS A 141 29.95 -22.08 3.78
C LYS A 141 30.35 -23.14 2.75
N ASP A 142 29.64 -23.24 1.64
CA ASP A 142 29.97 -24.17 0.55
C ASP A 142 31.32 -23.82 -0.10
N ASN A 143 31.57 -22.54 -0.33
CA ASN A 143 32.85 -22.07 -0.87
C ASN A 143 34.02 -22.40 0.07
N LEU A 144 33.84 -22.15 1.38
CA LEU A 144 34.84 -22.52 2.37
C LEU A 144 35.09 -24.03 2.40
N PHE A 145 34.03 -24.85 2.31
CA PHE A 145 34.16 -26.30 2.26
C PHE A 145 34.93 -26.78 1.03
N GLN A 146 34.72 -26.17 -0.14
CA GLN A 146 35.50 -26.46 -1.35
C GLN A 146 36.97 -26.13 -1.17
N ILE A 147 37.30 -24.95 -0.64
CA ILE A 147 38.69 -24.52 -0.39
C ILE A 147 39.38 -25.49 0.56
N VAL A 148 38.74 -25.86 1.67
CA VAL A 148 39.29 -26.82 2.63
C VAL A 148 39.57 -28.17 1.96
N ASN A 149 38.66 -28.66 1.12
CA ASN A 149 38.85 -29.91 0.39
C ASN A 149 40.01 -29.85 -0.60
N GLU A 150 40.23 -28.72 -1.27
CA GLU A 150 41.39 -28.54 -2.16
C GLU A 150 42.71 -28.54 -1.39
N ILE A 151 42.78 -27.81 -0.27
CA ILE A 151 43.95 -27.81 0.61
C ILE A 151 44.26 -29.24 1.08
N MET A 152 43.25 -29.98 1.54
CA MET A 152 43.42 -31.37 1.98
C MET A 152 43.93 -32.29 0.87
N LYS A 153 43.48 -32.10 -0.38
CA LYS A 153 44.01 -32.84 -1.54
C LYS A 153 45.47 -32.51 -1.81
N LEU A 154 45.86 -31.24 -1.72
CA LEU A 154 47.24 -30.81 -1.92
C LEU A 154 48.15 -31.38 -0.84
N VAL A 155 47.75 -31.31 0.43
CA VAL A 155 48.50 -31.90 1.56
C VAL A 155 48.77 -33.39 1.32
N LYS A 156 47.74 -34.16 0.98
CA LYS A 156 47.90 -35.59 0.65
C LYS A 156 48.84 -35.85 -0.53
N LYS A 157 48.81 -34.99 -1.56
CA LYS A 157 49.72 -35.10 -2.71
C LYS A 157 51.17 -34.82 -2.30
N PHE A 158 51.42 -33.84 -1.44
CA PHE A 158 52.74 -33.55 -0.90
C PHE A 158 53.27 -34.72 -0.05
N GLU A 159 52.45 -35.28 0.83
CA GLU A 159 52.81 -36.43 1.68
C GLU A 159 53.20 -37.67 0.84
N ASN A 160 52.43 -37.97 -0.21
CA ASN A 160 52.74 -39.07 -1.13
C ASN A 160 54.03 -38.85 -1.94
N ASN A 161 54.29 -37.62 -2.38
CA ASN A 161 55.51 -37.29 -3.13
C ASN A 161 56.78 -37.38 -2.26
N TYR A 162 56.70 -36.99 -0.98
CA TYR A 162 57.81 -37.14 -0.04
C TYR A 162 58.13 -38.62 0.24
N SER A 163 57.09 -39.45 0.37
CA SER A 163 57.24 -40.89 0.62
C SER A 163 57.91 -41.61 -0.55
N ASN A 164 57.57 -41.25 -1.80
CA ASN A 164 58.18 -41.84 -3.00
C ASN A 164 59.62 -41.36 -3.30
N SER A 165 60.07 -40.25 -2.69
CA SER A 165 61.44 -39.74 -2.88
C SER A 165 62.50 -40.36 -1.96
N LEU A 166 62.08 -41.19 -0.99
CA LEU A 166 62.96 -41.88 -0.04
C LEU A 166 63.21 -43.36 -0.39
N GLU A 167 62.63 -43.85 -1.51
CA GLU A 167 62.75 -45.24 -1.98
C GLU A 167 63.70 -45.44 -3.18
N TYR A 168 64.52 -44.43 -3.54
CA TYR A 168 65.61 -44.53 -4.53
C TYR A 168 66.97 -44.26 -3.88
#